data_AF-A0A957QV48-F1
#
_entry.id   AF-A0A957QV48-F1
#
_cell.length_a   1.000
_cell.length_b   1.000
_cell.length_c   1.000
_cell.angle_alpha   90.00
_cell.angle_beta   90.00
_cell.angle_gamma   90.00
#
_symmetry.space_group_name_H-M   'P 1'
#
loop_
_entity.id
_entity.type
_entity.pdbx_description
1 polymer ?
#
loop_
_entity_poly.entity_id
_entity_poly.type
_entity_poly.pdbx_seq_one_letter_code
_entity_poly.pdbx_strand_id
1 'polypeptide(L)'
;NSLVGSTASDGVGSSVTALSNGAYVVASQYWDNGTATDAGAVTWITGTMAFGGAVSAANSLVGSTANDQVGSRGITALTNGAYVVRSTSWDNGAVTDAGAVTW
;
A
#
# COMPACT_ATOMS: atom_id res chain seq x y z
N ASN A 1 -9.93 -11.59 12.27
CA ASN A 1 -9.42 -10.22 12.07
C ASN A 1 -9.16 -10.04 10.58
N SER A 2 -9.63 -8.93 10.00
CA SER A 2 -9.58 -8.69 8.55
C SER A 2 -9.17 -7.25 8.28
N LEU A 3 -8.28 -7.06 7.30
CA LEU A 3 -8.04 -5.76 6.67
C LEU A 3 -9.14 -5.54 5.63
N VAL A 4 -9.83 -4.41 5.68
CA VAL A 4 -10.98 -4.12 4.80
C VAL A 4 -10.84 -2.77 4.11
N GLY A 5 -11.51 -2.63 2.97
CA GLY A 5 -11.68 -1.34 2.30
C GLY A 5 -12.72 -0.47 2.99
N SER A 6 -12.66 0.83 2.68
CA SER A 6 -13.63 1.84 3.10
C SER A 6 -14.62 2.20 2.00
N THR A 7 -14.30 1.92 0.74
CA THR A 7 -15.11 2.27 -0.43
C THR A 7 -15.33 1.08 -1.38
N ALA A 8 -16.20 1.25 -2.37
CA ALA A 8 -16.44 0.23 -3.36
C ALA A 8 -15.23 0.08 -4.29
N SER A 9 -14.88 -1.15 -4.64
CA SER A 9 -13.77 -1.47 -5.55
C SER A 9 -12.35 -1.20 -5.02
N ASP A 10 -12.19 -0.87 -3.74
CA ASP A 10 -10.87 -0.68 -3.10
C ASP A 10 -9.87 -1.84 -3.30
N GLY A 11 -10.37 -3.05 -3.63
CA GLY A 11 -9.53 -4.17 -4.03
C GLY A 11 -8.48 -4.54 -2.98
N VAL A 12 -8.80 -4.39 -1.69
CA VAL A 12 -7.85 -4.60 -0.58
C VAL A 12 -7.24 -6.00 -0.67
N GLY A 13 -5.91 -6.05 -0.74
CA GLY A 13 -5.19 -7.30 -0.96
C GLY A 13 -4.93 -7.67 -2.42
N SER A 14 -4.95 -6.70 -3.34
CA SER A 14 -4.60 -6.89 -4.77
C SER A 14 -3.26 -7.60 -5.02
N SER A 15 -2.30 -7.47 -4.10
CA SER A 15 -1.06 -8.24 -4.11
C SER A 15 -0.55 -8.46 -2.69
N VAL A 16 0.13 -9.59 -2.45
CA VAL A 16 0.74 -9.93 -1.16
C VAL A 16 2.17 -10.40 -1.38
N THR A 17 3.10 -9.86 -0.59
CA THR A 17 4.51 -10.24 -0.58
C THR A 17 4.91 -10.73 0.80
N ALA A 18 5.35 -11.98 0.92
CA ALA A 18 5.90 -12.52 2.16
C ALA A 18 7.35 -12.06 2.37
N LEU A 19 7.71 -11.77 3.62
CA LEU A 19 9.06 -11.37 4.03
C LEU A 19 9.76 -12.51 4.80
N SER A 20 11.10 -12.49 4.80
CA SER A 20 11.91 -13.53 5.47
C SER A 20 11.77 -13.56 6.99
N ASN A 21 11.28 -12.48 7.61
CA ASN A 21 11.00 -12.38 9.04
C ASN A 21 9.59 -12.86 9.44
N GLY A 22 8.84 -13.47 8.53
CA GLY A 22 7.48 -13.98 8.78
C GLY A 22 6.40 -12.90 8.78
N ALA A 23 6.74 -11.67 8.42
CA ALA A 23 5.76 -10.63 8.10
C ALA A 23 5.32 -10.72 6.63
N TYR A 24 4.25 -10.02 6.31
CA TYR A 24 3.70 -9.90 4.95
C TYR A 24 3.42 -8.45 4.65
N VAL A 25 3.57 -8.05 3.40
CA VAL A 25 3.23 -6.72 2.90
C VAL A 25 2.10 -6.88 1.90
N VAL A 26 1.02 -6.12 2.10
CA VAL A 26 -0.21 -6.21 1.31
C VAL A 26 -0.37 -4.91 0.54
N ALA A 27 -0.38 -5.00 -0.79
CA ALA A 27 -0.71 -3.87 -1.66
C ALA A 27 -2.20 -3.86 -1.99
N SER A 28 -2.79 -2.68 -1.91
CA SER A 28 -4.16 -2.36 -2.26
C SER A 28 -4.12 -1.15 -3.19
N GLN A 29 -3.60 -1.35 -4.41
CA GLN A 29 -3.25 -0.26 -5.33
C GLN A 29 -4.46 0.55 -5.82
N TYR A 30 -5.67 0.01 -5.66
CA TYR A 30 -6.95 0.64 -6.02
C TYR A 30 -7.70 1.19 -4.79
N TRP A 31 -7.05 1.26 -3.63
CA TRP A 31 -7.69 1.79 -2.43
C TRP A 31 -7.89 3.31 -2.53
N ASP A 32 -9.09 3.77 -2.18
CA ASP A 32 -9.44 5.18 -2.18
C ASP A 32 -9.09 5.88 -0.87
N ASN A 33 -8.35 6.99 -0.94
CA ASN A 33 -8.05 7.84 0.21
C ASN A 33 -9.04 9.01 0.30
N GLY A 34 -10.22 8.75 0.86
CA GLY A 34 -11.30 9.74 0.93
C GLY A 34 -11.85 10.04 -0.47
N THR A 35 -11.55 11.22 -1.02
CA THR A 35 -11.96 11.60 -2.39
C THR A 35 -10.87 11.34 -3.44
N ALA A 36 -9.66 10.95 -3.03
CA ALA A 36 -8.59 10.58 -3.94
C ALA A 36 -8.79 9.13 -4.38
N THR A 37 -9.40 8.96 -5.55
CA THR A 37 -9.69 7.65 -6.14
C THR A 37 -8.39 6.96 -6.57
N ASP A 38 -8.28 5.65 -6.34
CA ASP A 38 -7.11 4.85 -6.71
C ASP A 38 -5.79 5.45 -6.17
N ALA A 39 -5.83 6.09 -5.00
CA ALA A 39 -4.64 6.62 -4.34
C ALA A 39 -3.65 5.49 -3.99
N GLY A 40 -4.20 4.32 -3.69
CA GLY A 40 -3.46 3.12 -3.37
C GLY A 40 -2.89 3.13 -1.95
N ALA A 41 -2.66 1.92 -1.43
CA ALA A 41 -2.10 1.72 -0.11
C ALA A 41 -1.22 0.46 -0.04
N VAL A 42 -0.23 0.50 0.84
CA VAL A 42 0.59 -0.65 1.21
C VAL A 42 0.60 -0.81 2.72
N THR A 43 0.10 -1.95 3.19
CA THR A 43 -0.02 -2.29 4.61
C THR A 43 1.03 -3.35 4.97
N TRP A 44 1.83 -3.09 5.99
CA TRP A 44 2.74 -4.09 6.56
C TRP A 44 2.05 -4.82 7.72
N ILE A 45 2.04 -6.15 7.65
CA ILE A 45 1.36 -7.03 8.60
C ILE A 45 2.39 -7.97 9.23
N THR A 46 2.49 -7.96 10.55
CA THR A 46 3.34 -8.89 11.30
C THR A 46 2.53 -10.08 11.79
N GLY A 47 3.13 -11.27 11.85
CA GLY A 47 2.45 -12.50 12.30
C GLY A 47 2.01 -12.50 13.78
N THR A 48 2.38 -11.49 14.57
CA THR A 48 2.01 -11.34 15.99
C THR A 48 0.96 -10.25 16.22
N MET A 49 0.68 -9.39 15.23
CA MET A 49 -0.35 -8.36 15.36
C MET A 49 -1.70 -8.90 14.87
N ALA A 50 -2.72 -8.74 15.70
CA ALA A 50 -4.11 -8.89 15.32
C ALA A 50 -4.49 -7.75 14.35
N PHE A 51 -4.13 -7.86 13.08
CA PHE A 51 -4.50 -6.87 12.07
C PHE A 51 -5.98 -6.99 11.73
N GLY A 52 -6.74 -5.97 12.14
CA GLY A 52 -8.15 -5.82 11.83
C GLY A 52 -8.49 -4.33 11.72
N GLY A 53 -9.36 -3.99 10.77
CA GLY A 53 -9.81 -2.61 10.56
C GLY A 53 -9.67 -2.16 9.12
N ALA A 54 -10.14 -0.95 8.85
CA ALA A 54 -10.03 -0.35 7.53
C ALA A 54 -8.58 0.08 7.24
N VAL A 55 -8.20 0.03 5.97
CA VAL A 55 -6.97 0.68 5.48
C VAL A 55 -7.03 2.18 5.79
N SER A 56 -5.92 2.74 6.27
CA SER A 56 -5.79 4.17 6.57
C SER A 56 -4.32 4.61 6.63
N ALA A 57 -4.08 5.91 6.62
CA ALA A 57 -2.74 6.47 6.86
C ALA A 57 -2.13 6.10 8.24
N ALA A 58 -2.95 5.65 9.19
CA ALA A 58 -2.48 5.23 10.51
C ALA A 58 -1.82 3.83 10.50
N ASN A 59 -2.14 3.01 9.50
CA ASN A 59 -1.66 1.62 9.43
C ASN A 59 -1.02 1.26 8.08
N SER A 60 -0.98 2.19 7.13
CA SER A 60 -0.54 1.94 5.76
C SER A 60 0.24 3.12 5.21
N LEU A 61 1.18 2.83 4.32
CA LEU A 61 1.70 3.80 3.37
C LEU A 61 0.59 4.07 2.36
N VAL A 62 0.15 5.31 2.21
CA VAL A 62 -0.99 5.67 1.34
C VAL A 62 -0.60 6.75 0.33
N GLY A 63 -1.25 6.73 -0.83
CA GLY A 63 -1.28 7.88 -1.73
C GLY A 63 -2.14 9.00 -1.16
N SER A 64 -1.91 10.23 -1.61
CA SER A 64 -2.67 11.41 -1.21
C SER A 64 -3.39 12.07 -2.39
N THR A 65 -3.02 11.72 -3.62
CA THR A 65 -3.65 12.21 -4.85
C THR A 65 -4.36 11.08 -5.59
N ALA A 66 -5.28 11.46 -6.48
CA ALA A 66 -5.98 10.49 -7.30
C ALA A 66 -5.03 9.85 -8.30
N ASN A 67 -5.09 8.53 -8.44
CA ASN A 67 -4.21 7.72 -9.29
C ASN A 67 -2.73 7.64 -8.86
N ASP A 68 -2.37 8.06 -7.64
CA ASP A 68 -1.05 7.78 -7.08
C ASP A 68 -0.70 6.28 -7.16
N GLN A 69 -1.73 5.43 -7.01
CA GLN A 69 -1.67 3.98 -7.08
C GLN A 69 -0.46 3.41 -6.31
N VAL A 70 -0.31 3.84 -5.06
CA VAL A 70 0.85 3.45 -4.25
C VAL A 70 0.98 1.92 -4.20
N GLY A 71 2.17 1.44 -4.56
CA GLY A 71 2.49 0.00 -4.65
C GLY A 71 2.13 -0.66 -5.99
N SER A 72 1.66 0.08 -6.99
CA SER A 72 1.22 -0.44 -8.29
C SER A 72 2.29 -1.21 -9.08
N ARG A 73 3.57 -0.86 -8.91
CA ARG A 73 4.68 -1.61 -9.53
C ARG A 73 5.23 -2.71 -8.63
N GLY A 74 4.49 -3.08 -7.60
CA GLY A 74 4.79 -4.19 -6.72
C GLY A 74 5.81 -3.87 -5.64
N ILE A 75 5.98 -4.86 -4.78
CA ILE A 75 6.83 -4.83 -3.59
C ILE A 75 7.99 -5.79 -3.81
N THR A 76 9.21 -5.36 -3.51
CA THR A 76 10.40 -6.23 -3.52
C THR A 76 10.80 -6.55 -2.10
N ALA A 77 10.65 -7.81 -1.68
CA ALA A 77 11.16 -8.28 -0.41
C ALA A 77 12.69 -8.32 -0.43
N LEU A 78 13.31 -7.86 0.65
CA LEU A 78 14.76 -7.91 0.85
C LEU A 78 15.12 -9.08 1.77
N THR A 79 16.35 -9.58 1.66
CA THR A 79 16.81 -10.76 2.41
C THR A 79 16.86 -10.53 3.93
N ASN A 80 17.00 -9.27 4.36
CA ASN A 80 17.03 -8.85 5.75
C ASN A 80 15.63 -8.63 6.37
N GLY A 81 14.55 -8.99 5.67
CA GLY A 81 13.17 -8.83 6.15
C GLY A 81 12.61 -7.42 6.00
N ALA A 82 13.33 -6.52 5.32
CA ALA A 82 12.79 -5.25 4.84
C ALA A 82 12.13 -5.43 3.45
N TYR A 83 11.57 -4.35 2.91
CA TYR A 83 10.91 -4.36 1.61
C TYR A 83 11.03 -3.00 0.93
N VAL A 84 10.87 -3.00 -0.40
CA VAL A 84 10.84 -1.78 -1.20
C VAL A 84 9.51 -1.71 -1.95
N VAL A 85 8.82 -0.57 -1.85
CA VAL A 85 7.57 -0.28 -2.56
C VAL A 85 7.86 0.58 -3.77
N ARG A 86 7.31 0.23 -4.93
CA ARG A 86 7.44 1.02 -6.16
C ARG A 86 6.09 1.59 -6.59
N SER A 87 6.03 2.90 -6.77
CA SER A 87 4.83 3.64 -7.16
C SER A 87 5.19 4.61 -8.27
N THR A 88 5.09 4.22 -9.54
CA THR A 88 5.50 5.11 -10.64
C THR A 88 4.57 6.27 -10.90
N SER A 89 3.31 6.11 -10.55
CA SER A 89 2.28 7.12 -10.77
C SER A 89 2.17 8.09 -9.59
N TRP A 90 3.10 8.03 -8.63
CA TRP A 90 3.02 8.87 -7.43
C TRP A 90 3.32 10.33 -7.74
N ASP A 91 2.47 11.22 -7.27
CA ASP A 91 2.57 12.66 -7.42
C ASP A 91 3.43 13.31 -6.32
N ASN A 92 4.42 14.11 -6.73
CA ASN A 92 5.25 14.88 -5.80
C ASN A 92 4.77 16.34 -5.73
N GLY A 93 3.68 16.56 -4.99
CA GLY A 93 3.06 17.88 -4.88
C GLY A 93 2.44 18.31 -6.21
N ALA A 94 3.05 19.29 -6.89
CA ALA A 94 2.58 19.77 -8.19
C ALA A 94 3.17 18.97 -9.38
N VAL A 95 4.09 18.04 -9.14
CA VAL A 95 4.68 17.21 -10.18
C VAL A 95 3.89 15.91 -10.31
N THR A 96 3.06 15.84 -11.36
CA THR A 96 2.27 14.65 -11.68
C THR A 96 3.15 13.49 -12.14
N ASP A 97 2.84 12.28 -11.69
CA ASP A 97 3.52 11.02 -12.04
C ASP A 97 5.05 11.08 -11.88
N ALA A 98 5.53 11.78 -10.84
CA ALA A 98 6.95 11.89 -10.54
C ALA A 98 7.58 10.52 -10.21
N GLY A 99 6.77 9.65 -9.62
CA GLY A 99 7.15 8.35 -9.14
C GLY A 99 7.86 8.38 -7.79
N ALA A 100 7.78 7.26 -7.07
CA ALA A 100 8.42 7.07 -5.78
C ALA A 100 8.92 5.63 -5.61
N VAL A 101 10.02 5.50 -4.87
CA VAL A 101 10.51 4.26 -4.31
C VAL A 101 10.70 4.46 -2.80
N THR A 102 10.01 3.66 -2.00
CA THR A 102 10.01 3.76 -0.53
C THR A 102 10.54 2.46 0.08
N TRP A 103 11.31 2.53 1.17
CA TRP A 103 11.89 1.38 1.88
C TRP A 103 11.73 1.50 3.40
#